data_AF-A0A945F600-F1
#
_entry.id   AF-A0A945F600-F1
#
_cell.length_a   1.000
_cell.length_b   1.000
_cell.length_c   1.000
_cell.angle_alpha   90.00
_cell.angle_beta   90.00
_cell.angle_gamma   90.00
#
_symmetry.space_group_name_H-M   'P 1'
#
loop_
_entity.id
_entity.type
_entity.pdbx_description
1 polymer ?
#
loop_
_entity_poly.entity_id
_entity_poly.type
_entity_poly.pdbx_seq_one_letter_code
_entity_poly.pdbx_strand_id
1 'polypeptide(L)'
;MAIKNDVKSDPIELIAEITSLEKCSKNGRCIFYKYKYNGIEYNGRSRVDLTFSGWCKSKNECKGLKFKITVMKSNPEKRIADWNKIFKEKEFINLDENK
;
A
#
# COMPACT_ATOMS: atom_id res chain seq x y z
N MET A 1 -38.73 -3.86 10.58
CA MET A 1 -37.73 -2.78 10.70
C MET A 1 -36.37 -3.33 10.31
N ALA A 2 -35.92 -3.08 9.08
CA ALA A 2 -34.57 -3.43 8.68
C ALA A 2 -33.66 -2.27 9.08
N ILE A 3 -32.83 -2.48 10.10
CA ILE A 3 -31.80 -1.53 10.51
C ILE A 3 -30.75 -1.58 9.41
N LYS A 4 -30.88 -0.72 8.40
CA LYS A 4 -29.78 -0.40 7.50
C LYS A 4 -28.76 0.32 8.38
N ASN A 5 -27.80 -0.45 8.90
CA ASN A 5 -26.56 0.12 9.38
C ASN A 5 -25.89 0.73 8.14
N ASP A 6 -26.26 1.97 7.82
CA ASP A 6 -25.43 2.93 7.10
C ASP A 6 -24.18 3.14 7.96
N VAL A 7 -23.31 2.12 7.96
CA VAL A 7 -21.91 2.31 8.29
C VAL A 7 -21.45 3.25 7.20
N LYS A 8 -21.47 4.55 7.51
CA LYS A 8 -20.65 5.57 6.88
C LYS A 8 -19.25 4.97 6.79
N SER A 9 -19.02 4.27 5.68
CA SER A 9 -17.73 3.79 5.31
C SER A 9 -17.05 5.06 4.91
N ASP A 10 -16.45 5.72 5.90
CA ASP A 10 -15.62 6.90 5.71
C ASP A 10 -14.24 6.36 5.33
N PRO A 11 -13.93 6.20 4.04
CA PRO A 11 -12.56 5.97 3.62
C PRO A 11 -11.69 7.14 4.07
N ILE A 12 -10.50 6.85 4.56
CA ILE A 12 -9.46 7.84 4.78
C ILE A 12 -8.24 7.48 3.95
N GLU A 13 -7.66 8.48 3.30
CA GLU A 13 -6.40 8.34 2.58
C GLU A 13 -5.24 8.43 3.57
N LEU A 14 -4.32 7.47 3.50
CA LEU A 14 -3.12 7.39 4.30
C LEU A 14 -1.92 7.16 3.40
N ILE A 15 -0.73 7.46 3.94
CA ILE A 15 0.53 7.18 3.28
C ILE A 15 1.07 5.85 3.81
N ALA A 16 1.27 4.90 2.89
CA ALA A 16 2.00 3.67 3.14
C ALA A 16 3.45 3.81 2.68
N GLU A 17 4.36 3.15 3.36
CA GLU A 17 5.79 3.09 3.05
C GLU A 17 6.20 1.64 2.83
N ILE A 18 6.91 1.38 1.72
CA ILE A 18 7.45 0.07 1.40
C ILE A 18 8.62 -0.25 2.35
N THR A 19 8.56 -1.41 2.98
CA THR A 19 9.58 -1.89 3.93
C THR A 19 10.50 -2.94 3.31
N SER A 20 9.97 -3.83 2.46
CA SER A 20 10.72 -4.90 1.81
C SER A 20 10.00 -5.45 0.57
N LEU A 21 10.76 -6.14 -0.29
CA LEU A 21 10.25 -6.95 -1.40
C LEU A 21 10.66 -8.41 -1.18
N GLU A 22 9.72 -9.27 -0.82
CA GLU A 22 10.03 -10.66 -0.47
C GLU A 22 9.30 -11.66 -1.36
N LYS A 23 9.79 -12.90 -1.39
CA LYS A 23 9.14 -13.99 -2.11
C LYS A 23 7.94 -14.47 -1.29
N CYS A 24 6.73 -14.29 -1.81
CA CYS A 24 5.49 -14.68 -1.12
C CYS A 24 4.74 -15.84 -1.80
N SER A 25 5.22 -16.31 -2.95
CA SER A 25 4.65 -17.45 -3.68
C SER A 25 5.72 -18.11 -4.54
N LYS A 26 5.47 -19.33 -5.06
CA LYS A 26 6.40 -20.07 -5.91
C LYS A 26 7.02 -19.20 -7.02
N ASN A 27 6.18 -18.41 -7.71
CA ASN A 27 6.55 -17.55 -8.84
C ASN A 27 6.28 -16.05 -8.60
N GLY A 28 5.97 -15.64 -7.36
CA GLY A 28 5.52 -14.27 -7.07
C GLY A 28 6.32 -13.60 -5.97
N ARG A 29 6.56 -12.30 -6.11
CA ARG A 29 7.04 -11.44 -5.04
C ARG A 29 5.91 -10.58 -4.50
N CYS A 30 6.03 -10.23 -3.23
CA CYS A 30 5.12 -9.30 -2.57
C CYS A 30 5.93 -8.15 -2.01
N ILE A 31 5.35 -6.97 -2.14
CA ILE A 31 5.78 -5.80 -1.42
C ILE A 31 5.17 -5.86 -0.03
N PHE A 32 6.00 -5.67 0.98
CA PHE A 32 5.57 -5.38 2.33
C PHE A 32 5.64 -3.88 2.55
N TYR A 33 4.63 -3.35 3.22
CA TYR A 33 4.51 -1.95 3.51
C TYR A 33 3.86 -1.73 4.86
N LYS A 34 4.15 -0.58 5.45
CA LYS A 34 3.58 -0.11 6.72
C LYS A 34 2.88 1.21 6.53
N TYR A 35 1.87 1.47 7.35
CA TYR A 35 1.14 2.73 7.39
C TYR A 35 0.69 3.00 8.81
N LYS A 36 0.47 4.28 9.15
CA LYS A 36 0.08 4.69 10.50
C LYS A 36 -1.32 5.26 10.47
N TYR A 37 -2.21 4.71 11.29
CA TYR A 37 -3.56 5.25 11.49
C TYR A 37 -3.79 5.48 12.98
N ASN A 38 -4.15 6.70 13.34
CA ASN A 38 -4.42 7.10 14.73
C ASN A 38 -3.32 6.70 15.73
N GLY A 39 -2.04 6.86 15.36
CA GLY A 39 -0.92 6.49 16.23
C GLY A 39 -0.47 5.02 16.13
N ILE A 40 -1.31 4.14 15.58
CA ILE A 40 -1.05 2.70 15.48
C ILE A 40 -0.40 2.38 14.12
N GLU A 41 0.69 1.62 14.14
CA GLU A 41 1.32 1.11 12.93
C GLU A 41 0.63 -0.18 12.47
N TYR A 42 0.22 -0.19 11.21
CA TYR A 42 -0.36 -1.33 10.55
C TYR A 42 0.56 -1.79 9.44
N ASN A 43 0.66 -3.10 9.28
CA ASN A 43 1.44 -3.71 8.23
C ASN A 43 0.53 -4.32 7.17
N GLY A 44 1.02 -4.42 5.95
CA GLY A 44 0.76 -5.64 5.22
C GLY A 44 1.39 -5.66 3.86
N ARG A 45 0.72 -6.39 2.97
CA ARG A 45 1.38 -6.94 1.82
C ARG A 45 0.51 -6.85 0.58
N SER A 46 1.14 -6.65 -0.55
CA SER A 46 0.49 -6.73 -1.85
C SER A 46 1.36 -7.51 -2.82
N ARG A 47 0.74 -8.41 -3.58
CA ARG A 47 1.43 -9.16 -4.62
C ARG A 47 1.68 -8.23 -5.79
N VAL A 48 2.88 -8.30 -6.33
CA VAL A 48 3.30 -7.48 -7.47
C VAL A 48 3.69 -8.35 -8.65
N ASP A 49 3.51 -7.80 -9.84
CA ASP A 49 3.94 -8.44 -11.08
C ASP A 49 5.47 -8.52 -11.17
N LEU A 50 5.95 -9.46 -12.00
CA LEU A 50 7.39 -9.69 -12.18
C LEU A 50 8.11 -8.44 -12.68
N THR A 51 7.50 -7.69 -13.61
CA THR A 51 8.05 -6.43 -14.15
C THR A 51 8.30 -5.41 -13.05
N PHE A 52 7.31 -5.16 -12.19
CA PHE A 52 7.48 -4.27 -11.06
C PHE A 52 8.51 -4.81 -10.07
N SER A 53 8.46 -6.12 -9.77
CA SER A 53 9.42 -6.73 -8.86
C SER A 53 10.88 -6.59 -9.33
N GLY A 54 11.12 -6.67 -10.64
CA GLY A 54 12.44 -6.49 -11.25
C GLY A 54 12.91 -5.03 -11.15
N TRP A 55 12.04 -4.09 -11.51
CA TRP A 55 12.29 -2.65 -11.33
C TRP A 55 12.59 -2.31 -9.86
N CYS A 56 11.78 -2.86 -8.96
CA CYS A 56 11.87 -2.63 -7.54
C CYS A 56 13.18 -3.16 -6.94
N LYS A 57 13.62 -4.35 -7.37
CA LYS A 57 14.94 -4.88 -7.02
C LYS A 57 16.08 -3.96 -7.45
N SER A 58 16.01 -3.36 -8.63
CA SER A 58 16.99 -2.38 -9.11
C SER A 58 17.02 -1.09 -8.27
N LYS A 59 15.95 -0.81 -7.51
CA LYS A 59 15.77 0.40 -6.70
C LYS A 59 15.82 0.09 -5.20
N ASN A 60 16.80 -0.74 -4.79
CA ASN A 60 16.98 -1.14 -3.39
C ASN A 60 15.68 -1.69 -2.75
N GLU A 61 15.02 -2.60 -3.48
CA GLU A 61 13.77 -3.25 -3.06
C GLU A 61 12.59 -2.27 -2.84
N CYS A 62 12.64 -1.09 -3.48
CA CYS A 62 11.71 0.02 -3.26
C CYS A 62 11.62 0.48 -1.80
N LYS A 63 12.55 0.08 -0.94
CA LYS A 63 12.49 0.39 0.48
C LYS A 63 12.48 1.91 0.68
N GLY A 64 11.50 2.39 1.44
CA GLY A 64 11.28 3.82 1.68
C GLY A 64 10.42 4.53 0.63
N LEU A 65 10.05 3.88 -0.48
CA LEU A 65 9.06 4.46 -1.40
C LEU A 65 7.70 4.54 -0.71
N LYS A 66 7.04 5.68 -0.87
CA LYS A 66 5.74 5.96 -0.26
C LYS A 66 4.65 6.04 -1.32
N PHE A 67 3.46 5.60 -0.98
CA PHE A 67 2.31 5.64 -1.86
C PHE A 67 1.02 5.84 -1.06
N LYS A 68 -0.02 6.32 -1.74
CA LYS A 68 -1.33 6.54 -1.12
C LYS A 68 -2.11 5.25 -1.06
N ILE A 69 -2.72 4.97 0.09
CA ILE A 69 -3.71 3.92 0.26
C ILE A 69 -4.96 4.50 0.89
N THR A 70 -6.10 3.90 0.62
CA THR A 70 -7.34 4.22 1.31
C THR A 70 -7.66 3.11 2.31
N VAL A 71 -8.04 3.46 3.53
CA VAL A 71 -8.49 2.49 4.54
C VAL A 71 -9.85 2.89 5.09
N MET A 72 -10.65 1.93 5.54
CA MET A 72 -11.92 2.25 6.18
C MET A 72 -11.67 2.64 7.64
N LYS A 73 -12.15 3.80 8.10
CA LYS A 73 -11.99 4.22 9.51
C LYS A 73 -12.56 3.18 10.50
N SER A 74 -13.65 2.52 10.13
CA SER A 74 -14.31 1.48 10.94
C SER A 74 -13.54 0.14 10.96
N ASN A 75 -12.67 -0.10 9.97
CA ASN A 75 -11.82 -1.28 9.91
C ASN A 75 -10.53 -0.92 9.14
N PRO A 76 -9.50 -0.38 9.84
CA PRO A 76 -8.29 0.12 9.20
C PRO A 76 -7.47 -0.99 8.52
N GLU A 77 -7.70 -2.26 8.85
CA GLU A 77 -7.07 -3.40 8.16
C GLU A 77 -7.62 -3.62 6.75
N LYS A 78 -8.89 -3.20 6.53
CA LYS A 78 -9.56 -3.25 5.24
C LYS A 78 -9.07 -2.10 4.37
N ARG A 79 -8.08 -2.43 3.55
CA ARG A 79 -7.42 -1.54 2.61
C ARG A 79 -8.09 -1.56 1.25
N ILE A 80 -8.26 -0.38 0.69
CA ILE A 80 -8.73 -0.12 -0.66
C ILE A 80 -7.59 0.63 -1.34
N ALA A 81 -6.95 -0.01 -2.30
CA ALA A 81 -5.86 0.61 -3.04
C ALA A 81 -5.89 0.11 -4.47
N ASP A 82 -5.67 1.01 -5.42
CA ASP A 82 -5.51 0.64 -6.82
C ASP A 82 -4.06 0.20 -7.05
N TRP A 83 -3.81 -1.08 -6.82
CA TRP A 83 -2.47 -1.67 -6.92
C TRP A 83 -1.87 -1.57 -8.32
N ASN A 84 -2.72 -1.54 -9.37
CA ASN A 84 -2.24 -1.35 -10.73
C ASN A 84 -1.71 0.07 -10.88
N LYS A 85 -2.47 1.07 -10.45
CA LYS A 85 -2.05 2.47 -10.49
C LYS A 85 -0.76 2.71 -9.69
N ILE A 86 -0.70 2.19 -8.47
CA ILE A 86 0.48 2.36 -7.60
C ILE A 86 1.72 1.65 -8.19
N PHE A 87 1.61 0.37 -8.58
CA PHE A 87 2.79 -0.41 -8.94
C PHE A 87 3.08 -0.46 -10.45
N LYS A 88 2.07 -0.48 -11.33
CA LYS A 88 2.32 -0.46 -12.78
C LYS A 88 2.64 0.96 -13.25
N GLU A 89 1.81 1.92 -12.89
CA GLU A 89 1.99 3.34 -13.26
C GLU A 89 3.03 4.05 -12.38
N LYS A 90 3.44 3.41 -11.27
CA LYS A 90 4.48 3.91 -10.35
C LYS A 90 4.10 5.26 -9.74
N GLU A 91 2.83 5.41 -9.37
CA GLU A 91 2.30 6.59 -8.65
C GLU A 91 2.79 6.60 -7.19
N PHE A 92 4.10 6.71 -7.02
CA PHE A 92 4.74 6.93 -5.73
C PHE A 92 4.78 8.41 -5.42
N ILE A 93 4.69 8.72 -4.13
CA ILE A 93 4.92 10.07 -3.61
C ILE A 93 6.43 10.31 -3.70
N ASN A 94 6.85 11.07 -4.70
CA ASN A 94 8.21 11.61 -4.74
C ASN A 94 8.34 12.59 -3.58
N LEU A 95 9.14 12.25 -2.57
CA LEU A 95 9.55 13.20 -1.54
C LEU A 95 10.62 14.19 -2.04
N ASP A 96 10.96 14.13 -3.33
CA ASP A 96 11.82 15.10 -4.03
C ASP A 96 11.01 16.36 -4.41
N GLU A 97 10.42 17.02 -3.42
CA GLU A 97 10.15 18.45 -3.47
C GLU A 97 11.05 19.12 -2.45
N ASN A 98 12.32 19.32 -2.81
CA ASN A 98 13.15 20.47 -2.45
C ASN A 98 14.50 20.29 -3.15
N LYS A 99 14.56 20.78 -4.39
CA LYS A 99 15.81 21.11 -5.07
C LYS A 99 16.29 22.48 -4.58
#